data_AF-A0A6P2A5H6-F1
#
_entry.id   AF-A0A6P2A5H6-F1
#
_cell.length_a   1.000
_cell.length_b   1.000
_cell.length_c   1.000
_cell.angle_alpha   90.00
_cell.angle_beta   90.00
_cell.angle_gamma   90.00
#
_symmetry.space_group_name_H-M   'P 1'
#
loop_
_entity.id
_entity.type
_entity.pdbx_description
1 polymer ?
#
loop_
_entity_poly.entity_id
_entity_poly.type
_entity_poly.pdbx_seq_one_letter_code
_entity_poly.pdbx_strand_id
1 'polypeptide(L)'
;MSTRFRALPWPDAPDGSPRRIGVEIEMAGVALDVMAEAVRAEFGGRIEGGGAFVTHVRETEYGDFEVELDASVLRDHRYREHLRRLGIELDEENSASLDRWLADAAAHLVPYEIVAPPVPMTVLPRLDRMRAALQRQGAQGTQSSLLYAFGLQLNIEAHSLEARWLTPILQAFVLLYEALVKAGNIDFSRQLTPFIKPFPGGYVRHVLQPGYQPGIGELIDDYLEYNPTRNRPLDMLPLFTEVDEQRVLAAPVEHELIKPRPALHYRLPNCEIDDPDWTLARPFNAWAEVEHLASDADRLADAREEYLRRPAQALGQFADDWARRIRDWF
;
A
#
# COMPACT_ATOMS: atom_id res chain seq x y z
N MET A 1 14.62 15.75 5.71
CA MET A 1 14.33 14.30 5.51
C MET A 1 14.99 13.80 4.23
N SER A 2 15.19 12.49 4.06
CA SER A 2 15.79 11.95 2.83
C SER A 2 14.82 12.04 1.66
N THR A 3 15.22 12.76 0.61
CA THR A 3 14.52 12.82 -0.69
C THR A 3 15.07 11.78 -1.67
N ARG A 4 16.06 10.98 -1.25
CA ARG A 4 16.74 10.00 -2.08
C ARG A 4 16.13 8.62 -1.88
N PHE A 5 15.74 7.98 -2.97
CA PHE A 5 15.34 6.58 -3.01
C PHE A 5 16.57 5.67 -2.84
N ARG A 6 16.50 4.76 -1.87
CA ARG A 6 17.54 3.78 -1.54
C ARG A 6 17.52 2.65 -2.57
N ALA A 7 18.69 2.17 -2.98
CA ALA A 7 18.74 1.01 -3.86
C ALA A 7 18.25 -0.25 -3.12
N LEU A 8 17.47 -1.08 -3.82
CA LEU A 8 17.12 -2.43 -3.34
C LEU A 8 18.31 -3.38 -3.53
N PRO A 9 18.48 -4.39 -2.67
CA PRO A 9 19.52 -5.41 -2.83
C PRO A 9 19.30 -6.27 -4.09
N TRP A 10 18.05 -6.41 -4.54
CA TRP A 10 17.70 -7.11 -5.77
C TRP A 10 17.02 -6.14 -6.76
N PRO A 11 17.77 -5.58 -7.73
CA PRO A 11 17.22 -4.59 -8.66
C PRO A 11 16.43 -5.20 -9.83
N ASP A 12 16.63 -6.49 -10.11
CA ASP A 12 16.11 -7.16 -11.31
C ASP A 12 14.92 -8.08 -10.99
N ALA A 13 13.98 -8.20 -11.92
CA ALA A 13 12.84 -9.09 -11.87
C ALA A 13 13.27 -10.53 -12.22
N PRO A 14 12.37 -11.55 -12.14
CA PRO A 14 12.74 -12.93 -12.38
C PRO A 14 13.29 -13.20 -13.79
N ASP A 15 12.92 -12.36 -14.76
CA ASP A 15 13.37 -12.44 -16.16
C ASP A 15 14.68 -11.65 -16.43
N GLY A 16 15.27 -11.03 -15.40
CA GLY A 16 16.47 -10.21 -15.50
C GLY A 16 16.23 -8.77 -16.00
N SER A 17 14.99 -8.37 -16.24
CA SER A 17 14.65 -6.97 -16.51
C SER A 17 14.66 -6.13 -15.24
N PRO A 18 14.85 -4.80 -15.30
CA PRO A 18 14.75 -3.96 -14.10
C PRO A 18 13.37 -4.06 -13.46
N ARG A 19 13.31 -4.24 -12.13
CA ARG A 19 12.03 -4.34 -11.40
C ARG A 19 11.21 -3.07 -11.56
N ARG A 20 9.91 -3.30 -11.65
CA ARG A 20 8.89 -2.27 -11.69
C ARG A 20 8.20 -2.10 -10.34
N ILE A 21 7.47 -1.00 -10.24
CA ILE A 21 6.65 -0.67 -9.09
C ILE A 21 5.36 -0.03 -9.60
N GLY A 22 4.22 -0.51 -9.11
CA GLY A 22 2.96 0.23 -9.17
C GLY A 22 2.85 1.13 -7.95
N VAL A 23 2.31 2.34 -8.12
CA VAL A 23 2.10 3.29 -7.02
C VAL A 23 0.67 3.78 -7.08
N GLU A 24 -0.05 3.63 -5.99
CA GLU A 24 -1.42 4.12 -5.82
C GLU A 24 -1.42 5.19 -4.73
N ILE A 25 -1.85 6.41 -5.06
CA ILE A 25 -1.79 7.57 -4.15
C ILE A 25 -3.21 8.10 -3.92
N GLU A 26 -3.74 7.87 -2.73
CA GLU A 26 -5.04 8.40 -2.32
C GLU A 26 -4.90 9.83 -1.75
N MET A 27 -5.78 10.74 -2.14
CA MET A 27 -5.79 12.12 -1.63
C MET A 27 -7.16 12.78 -1.81
N ALA A 28 -7.39 13.87 -1.08
CA ALA A 28 -8.49 14.81 -1.33
C ALA A 28 -7.92 16.21 -1.66
N GLY A 29 -8.74 17.26 -1.63
CA GLY A 29 -8.26 18.65 -1.77
C GLY A 29 -8.11 19.13 -3.22
N VAL A 30 -8.14 18.21 -4.19
CA VAL A 30 -7.84 18.48 -5.61
C VAL A 30 -8.87 17.77 -6.48
N ALA A 31 -9.32 18.42 -7.55
CA ALA A 31 -10.28 17.85 -8.48
C ALA A 31 -9.62 16.84 -9.45
N LEU A 32 -10.42 15.89 -9.96
CA LEU A 32 -9.96 14.83 -10.87
C LEU A 32 -9.23 15.37 -12.12
N ASP A 33 -9.69 16.48 -12.68
CA ASP A 33 -9.09 17.10 -13.86
C ASP A 33 -7.70 17.67 -13.56
N VAL A 34 -7.52 18.26 -12.39
CA VAL A 34 -6.21 18.74 -11.90
C VAL A 34 -5.27 17.56 -11.64
N MET A 35 -5.78 16.45 -11.10
CA MET A 35 -5.00 15.21 -10.92
C MET A 35 -4.53 14.62 -12.26
N ALA A 36 -5.46 14.45 -13.20
CA ALA A 36 -5.16 13.96 -14.54
C ALA A 36 -4.19 14.88 -15.29
N GLU A 37 -4.32 16.21 -15.12
CA GLU A 37 -3.39 17.18 -15.69
C GLU A 37 -2.00 17.07 -15.06
N ALA A 38 -1.88 16.85 -13.74
CA ALA A 38 -0.59 16.66 -13.10
C ALA A 38 0.14 15.41 -13.63
N VAL A 39 -0.60 14.32 -13.84
CA VAL A 39 -0.07 13.10 -14.49
C VAL A 39 0.38 13.42 -15.92
N ARG A 40 -0.47 14.06 -16.73
CA ARG A 40 -0.16 14.41 -18.12
C ARG A 40 1.05 15.33 -18.22
N ALA A 41 1.17 16.32 -17.34
CA ALA A 41 2.26 17.27 -17.33
C ALA A 41 3.62 16.60 -17.06
N GLU A 42 3.65 15.55 -16.25
CA GLU A 42 4.88 14.83 -15.90
C GLU A 42 5.18 13.67 -16.86
N PHE A 43 4.18 12.96 -17.38
CA PHE A 43 4.34 11.71 -18.15
C PHE A 43 3.84 11.77 -19.60
N GLY A 44 3.23 12.88 -20.02
CA GLY A 44 2.63 13.03 -21.35
C GLY A 44 1.30 12.28 -21.49
N GLY A 45 0.98 11.90 -22.73
CA GLY A 45 -0.25 11.18 -23.05
C GLY A 45 -1.47 12.10 -23.26
N ARG A 46 -2.66 11.49 -23.25
CA ARG A 46 -3.94 12.15 -23.48
C ARG A 46 -4.93 11.81 -22.37
N ILE A 47 -5.60 12.84 -21.87
CA ILE A 47 -6.66 12.68 -20.88
C ILE A 47 -7.92 12.19 -21.62
N GLU A 48 -8.39 11.02 -21.24
CA GLU A 48 -9.65 10.43 -21.70
C GLU A 48 -10.61 10.26 -20.52
N GLY A 49 -11.81 10.81 -20.66
CA GLY A 49 -12.83 10.77 -19.61
C GLY A 49 -13.46 12.12 -19.40
N GLY A 50 -14.26 12.23 -18.33
CA GLY A 50 -15.01 13.44 -17.99
C GLY A 50 -16.20 13.20 -17.05
N GLY A 51 -16.27 12.04 -16.39
CA GLY A 51 -17.24 11.76 -15.33
C GLY A 51 -16.64 12.04 -13.94
N ALA A 52 -17.49 12.16 -12.93
CA ALA A 52 -17.07 12.47 -11.55
C ALA A 52 -16.35 11.30 -10.82
N PHE A 53 -16.24 10.13 -11.47
CA PHE A 53 -15.76 8.89 -10.87
C PHE A 53 -14.41 8.42 -11.39
N VAL A 54 -14.14 8.57 -12.69
CA VAL A 54 -12.93 8.02 -13.31
C VAL A 54 -12.50 8.86 -14.49
N THR A 55 -11.19 9.08 -14.58
CA THR A 55 -10.49 9.70 -15.70
C THR A 55 -9.23 8.90 -15.96
N HIS A 56 -8.95 8.60 -17.23
CA HIS A 56 -7.73 7.92 -17.62
C HIS A 56 -6.78 8.90 -18.28
N VAL A 57 -5.48 8.76 -18.02
CA VAL A 57 -4.44 9.41 -18.82
C VAL A 57 -3.79 8.32 -19.64
N ARG A 58 -4.24 8.20 -20.90
CA ARG A 58 -3.82 7.15 -21.82
C ARG A 58 -2.53 7.50 -22.53
N GLU A 59 -1.84 6.48 -23.00
CA GLU A 59 -0.68 6.64 -23.90
C GLU A 59 0.41 7.53 -23.29
N THR A 60 0.60 7.46 -21.97
CA THR A 60 1.76 8.09 -21.33
C THR A 60 3.03 7.32 -21.67
N GLU A 61 4.20 7.90 -21.35
CA GLU A 61 5.50 7.24 -21.53
C GLU A 61 5.58 5.82 -20.93
N TYR A 62 4.83 5.53 -19.86
CA TYR A 62 4.89 4.24 -19.14
C TYR A 62 3.57 3.44 -19.13
N GLY A 63 2.64 3.77 -20.04
CA GLY A 63 1.33 3.13 -20.09
C GLY A 63 0.22 4.01 -19.52
N ASP A 64 -0.92 3.41 -19.20
CA ASP A 64 -2.10 4.17 -18.81
C ASP A 64 -2.14 4.41 -17.30
N PHE A 65 -2.36 5.66 -16.91
CA PHE A 65 -2.71 6.00 -15.54
C PHE A 65 -4.23 6.07 -15.41
N GLU A 66 -4.71 5.71 -14.23
CA GLU A 66 -6.11 5.86 -13.85
C GLU A 66 -6.21 6.82 -12.66
N VAL A 67 -7.17 7.73 -12.73
CA VAL A 67 -7.51 8.66 -11.65
C VAL A 67 -8.96 8.42 -11.32
N GLU A 68 -9.25 7.85 -10.17
CA GLU A 68 -10.58 7.37 -9.83
C GLU A 68 -11.03 7.74 -8.41
N LEU A 69 -12.34 7.72 -8.19
CA LEU A 69 -12.94 7.80 -6.87
C LEU A 69 -12.54 6.55 -6.07
N ASP A 70 -12.05 6.73 -4.85
CA ASP A 70 -11.74 5.58 -3.99
C ASP A 70 -13.01 4.74 -3.75
N ALA A 71 -12.98 3.51 -4.26
CA ALA A 71 -14.08 2.56 -4.21
C ALA A 71 -14.51 2.21 -2.77
N SER A 72 -13.64 2.40 -1.77
CA SER A 72 -13.97 2.20 -0.36
C SER A 72 -15.06 3.16 0.11
N VAL A 73 -15.08 4.40 -0.41
CA VAL A 73 -16.09 5.42 -0.07
C VAL A 73 -17.47 5.02 -0.53
N LEU A 74 -17.58 4.43 -1.71
CA LEU A 74 -18.86 3.95 -2.24
C LEU A 74 -19.41 2.78 -1.42
N ARG A 75 -18.55 1.90 -0.91
CA ARG A 75 -18.96 0.68 -0.19
C ARG A 75 -19.40 0.95 1.24
N ASP A 76 -18.71 1.86 1.93
CA ASP A 76 -18.93 2.02 3.37
C ASP A 76 -20.13 2.93 3.69
N HIS A 77 -20.70 3.62 2.69
CA HIS A 77 -21.84 4.55 2.82
C HIS A 77 -21.69 5.62 3.94
N ARG A 78 -20.52 5.74 4.59
CA ARG A 78 -20.27 6.63 5.73
C ARG A 78 -20.38 8.10 5.33
N TYR A 79 -20.10 8.41 4.07
CA TYR A 79 -20.33 9.73 3.48
C TYR A 79 -21.80 10.18 3.65
N ARG A 80 -22.77 9.27 3.64
CA ARG A 80 -24.21 9.58 3.81
C ARG A 80 -24.55 10.17 5.17
N GLU A 81 -23.90 9.68 6.23
CA GLU A 81 -24.15 10.22 7.58
C GLU A 81 -23.69 11.67 7.68
N HIS A 82 -22.56 12.00 7.06
CA HIS A 82 -22.06 13.37 7.00
C HIS A 82 -22.94 14.26 6.14
N LEU A 83 -23.42 13.76 5.00
CA LEU A 83 -24.32 14.50 4.12
C LEU A 83 -25.66 14.81 4.77
N ARG A 84 -26.24 13.85 5.50
CA ARG A 84 -27.41 14.12 6.34
C ARG A 84 -27.16 15.22 7.36
N ARG A 85 -25.96 15.30 7.95
CA ARG A 85 -25.59 16.39 8.86
C ARG A 85 -25.43 17.74 8.15
N LEU A 86 -25.09 17.74 6.86
CA LEU A 86 -25.01 18.92 6.00
C LEU A 86 -26.35 19.24 5.29
N GLY A 87 -27.41 18.47 5.55
CA GLY A 87 -28.73 18.65 4.93
C GLY A 87 -28.83 18.17 3.47
N ILE A 88 -27.88 17.34 3.01
CA ILE A 88 -27.84 16.77 1.68
C ILE A 88 -28.37 15.34 1.74
N GLU A 89 -29.49 15.09 1.08
CA GLU A 89 -30.04 13.74 0.88
C GLU A 89 -29.64 13.23 -0.51
N LEU A 90 -28.81 12.19 -0.55
CA LEU A 90 -28.48 11.50 -1.79
C LEU A 90 -29.40 10.30 -2.00
N ASP A 91 -30.03 10.28 -3.17
CA ASP A 91 -30.80 9.16 -3.69
C ASP A 91 -29.91 8.37 -4.66
N GLU A 92 -29.41 7.21 -4.21
CA GLU A 92 -28.55 6.33 -5.01
C GLU A 92 -29.27 5.75 -6.24
N GLU A 93 -30.59 5.70 -6.24
CA GLU A 93 -31.36 5.29 -7.44
C GLU A 93 -31.31 6.37 -8.54
N ASN A 94 -30.89 7.58 -8.19
CA ASN A 94 -30.76 8.71 -9.11
C ASN A 94 -29.28 9.09 -9.31
N SER A 95 -28.63 8.42 -10.26
CA SER A 95 -27.23 8.67 -10.64
C SER A 95 -26.91 10.15 -10.90
N ALA A 96 -27.85 10.90 -11.49
CA ALA A 96 -27.68 12.32 -11.77
C ALA A 96 -27.64 13.21 -10.51
N SER A 97 -28.16 12.74 -9.37
CA SER A 97 -28.04 13.45 -8.08
C SER A 97 -26.67 13.19 -7.43
N LEU A 98 -26.17 11.95 -7.52
CA LEU A 98 -24.86 11.55 -7.06
C LEU A 98 -23.74 12.22 -7.87
N ASP A 99 -23.87 12.26 -9.20
CA ASP A 99 -22.92 12.92 -10.10
C ASP A 99 -22.79 14.42 -9.80
N ARG A 100 -23.93 15.11 -9.59
CA ARG A 100 -23.94 16.53 -9.24
C ARG A 100 -23.32 16.77 -7.87
N TRP A 101 -23.64 15.94 -6.89
CA TRP A 101 -23.03 16.06 -5.57
C TRP A 101 -21.53 15.79 -5.61
N LEU A 102 -21.08 14.74 -6.30
CA LEU A 102 -19.65 14.48 -6.46
C LEU A 102 -18.97 15.65 -7.15
N ALA A 103 -19.55 16.22 -8.20
CA ALA A 103 -19.02 17.42 -8.84
C ALA A 103 -18.95 18.63 -7.89
N ASP A 104 -19.98 18.84 -7.04
CA ASP A 104 -20.05 19.95 -6.09
C ASP A 104 -19.16 19.75 -4.83
N ALA A 105 -18.90 18.50 -4.44
CA ALA A 105 -18.11 18.11 -3.26
C ALA A 105 -16.66 17.68 -3.59
N ALA A 106 -16.35 17.48 -4.87
CA ALA A 106 -15.14 16.86 -5.40
C ALA A 106 -13.84 17.40 -4.79
N ALA A 107 -13.78 18.71 -4.54
CA ALA A 107 -12.51 19.31 -4.15
C ALA A 107 -12.16 19.15 -2.66
N HIS A 108 -13.08 18.81 -1.75
CA HIS A 108 -12.78 18.91 -0.30
C HIS A 108 -13.13 17.70 0.55
N LEU A 109 -14.06 16.83 0.11
CA LEU A 109 -14.58 15.75 0.95
C LEU A 109 -14.42 14.35 0.35
N VAL A 110 -14.14 14.25 -0.94
CA VAL A 110 -14.15 12.99 -1.67
C VAL A 110 -12.71 12.57 -1.98
N PRO A 111 -12.21 11.43 -1.48
CA PRO A 111 -10.92 10.91 -1.90
C PRO A 111 -10.94 10.45 -3.34
N TYR A 112 -9.90 10.82 -4.06
CA TYR A 112 -9.53 10.23 -5.32
C TYR A 112 -8.18 9.51 -5.18
N GLU A 113 -7.97 8.53 -6.03
CA GLU A 113 -6.75 7.75 -6.11
C GLU A 113 -6.14 7.92 -7.50
N ILE A 114 -4.82 8.17 -7.55
CA ILE A 114 -4.04 8.03 -8.77
C ILE A 114 -3.41 6.64 -8.75
N VAL A 115 -3.75 5.81 -9.73
CA VAL A 115 -3.20 4.47 -9.95
C VAL A 115 -2.22 4.52 -11.11
N ALA A 116 -0.93 4.41 -10.81
CA ALA A 116 0.11 4.33 -11.82
C ALA A 116 0.20 2.92 -12.43
N PRO A 117 0.50 2.78 -13.74
CA PRO A 117 0.89 1.50 -14.29
C PRO A 117 2.21 1.04 -13.64
N PRO A 118 2.57 -0.26 -13.73
CA PRO A 118 3.89 -0.71 -13.28
C PRO A 118 5.00 0.01 -14.05
N VAL A 119 5.73 0.91 -13.37
CA VAL A 119 6.84 1.69 -13.95
C VAL A 119 8.19 1.21 -13.43
N PRO A 120 9.30 1.36 -14.17
CA PRO A 120 10.63 1.10 -13.63
C PRO A 120 10.87 1.90 -12.35
N MET A 121 11.54 1.33 -11.35
CA MET A 121 11.78 2.04 -10.07
C MET A 121 12.58 3.34 -10.21
N THR A 122 13.35 3.50 -11.30
CA THR A 122 14.05 4.74 -11.64
C THR A 122 13.09 5.92 -11.91
N VAL A 123 11.80 5.65 -12.11
CA VAL A 123 10.74 6.64 -12.35
C VAL A 123 10.19 7.22 -11.04
N LEU A 124 10.47 6.63 -9.87
CA LEU A 124 9.99 7.11 -8.57
C LEU A 124 10.20 8.63 -8.30
N PRO A 125 11.36 9.24 -8.67
CA PRO A 125 11.52 10.69 -8.55
C PRO A 125 10.54 11.51 -9.41
N ARG A 126 10.05 10.98 -10.53
CA ARG A 126 9.04 11.63 -11.38
C ARG A 126 7.66 11.56 -10.74
N LEU A 127 7.30 10.39 -10.20
CA LEU A 127 6.07 10.23 -9.40
C LEU A 127 6.06 11.18 -8.20
N ASP A 128 7.21 11.38 -7.54
CA ASP A 128 7.31 12.34 -6.42
C ASP A 128 7.20 13.81 -6.86
N ARG A 129 7.63 14.15 -8.09
CA ARG A 129 7.39 15.49 -8.67
C ARG A 129 5.92 15.73 -8.99
N MET A 130 5.24 14.73 -9.55
CA MET A 130 3.79 14.78 -9.76
C MET A 130 3.06 14.99 -8.41
N ARG A 131 3.40 14.22 -7.38
CA ARG A 131 2.92 14.42 -6.01
C ARG A 131 3.20 15.84 -5.51
N ALA A 132 4.42 16.36 -5.68
CA ALA A 132 4.78 17.72 -5.26
C ALA A 132 4.00 18.82 -6.01
N ALA A 133 3.63 18.56 -7.28
CA ALA A 133 2.76 19.46 -8.02
C ALA A 133 1.34 19.46 -7.41
N LEU A 134 0.79 18.29 -7.09
CA LEU A 134 -0.53 18.16 -6.46
C LEU A 134 -0.57 18.77 -5.06
N GLN A 135 0.47 18.58 -4.25
CA GLN A 135 0.62 19.25 -2.96
C GLN A 135 0.53 20.78 -3.09
N ARG A 136 1.20 21.37 -4.09
CA ARG A 136 1.13 22.83 -4.35
C ARG A 136 -0.25 23.29 -4.81
N GLN A 137 -1.08 22.40 -5.33
CA GLN A 137 -2.47 22.67 -5.68
C GLN A 137 -3.45 22.44 -4.51
N GLY A 138 -2.93 22.12 -3.31
CA GLY A 138 -3.75 21.94 -2.11
C GLY A 138 -4.19 20.50 -1.85
N ALA A 139 -3.50 19.50 -2.43
CA ALA A 139 -3.78 18.10 -2.12
C ALA A 139 -3.69 17.82 -0.61
N GLN A 140 -4.66 17.07 -0.13
CA GLN A 140 -4.90 16.78 1.27
C GLN A 140 -4.61 15.31 1.56
N GLY A 141 -3.77 15.07 2.54
CA GLY A 141 -3.33 13.75 2.99
C GLY A 141 -3.98 13.31 4.30
N THR A 142 -3.55 12.17 4.83
CA THR A 142 -4.18 11.48 5.98
C THR A 142 -4.31 12.37 7.23
N GLN A 143 -3.46 13.39 7.39
CA GLN A 143 -3.49 14.30 8.56
C GLN A 143 -4.63 15.31 8.52
N SER A 144 -5.15 15.61 7.33
CA SER A 144 -6.19 16.63 7.11
C SER A 144 -7.62 16.15 7.44
N SER A 145 -7.84 14.83 7.56
CA SER A 145 -9.16 14.29 7.91
C SER A 145 -9.06 12.97 8.71
N LEU A 146 -9.47 13.02 9.97
CA LEU A 146 -9.68 11.84 10.83
C LEU A 146 -10.76 10.87 10.27
N LEU A 147 -11.57 11.31 9.30
CA LEU A 147 -12.59 10.49 8.66
C LEU A 147 -12.00 9.57 7.58
N TYR A 148 -10.87 9.96 6.97
CA TYR A 148 -10.30 9.28 5.81
C TYR A 148 -8.87 8.80 6.09
N ALA A 149 -8.67 7.49 5.98
CA ALA A 149 -7.40 6.83 6.19
C ALA A 149 -6.60 6.71 4.88
N PHE A 150 -6.37 7.84 4.18
CA PHE A 150 -5.77 7.82 2.84
C PHE A 150 -4.49 6.99 2.80
N GLY A 151 -4.49 5.98 1.94
CA GLY A 151 -3.40 5.04 1.75
C GLY A 151 -2.41 5.50 0.68
N LEU A 152 -1.17 5.05 0.85
CA LEU A 152 -0.24 4.91 -0.26
C LEU A 152 0.02 3.42 -0.43
N GLN A 153 -0.25 2.89 -1.62
CA GLN A 153 0.04 1.49 -1.94
C GLN A 153 1.25 1.43 -2.87
N LEU A 154 2.25 0.65 -2.45
CA LEU A 154 3.41 0.32 -3.28
C LEU A 154 3.28 -1.13 -3.71
N ASN A 155 3.09 -1.36 -5.00
CA ASN A 155 3.02 -2.70 -5.60
C ASN A 155 4.39 -3.02 -6.19
N ILE A 156 5.30 -3.53 -5.35
CA ILE A 156 6.70 -3.75 -5.73
C ILE A 156 6.80 -5.09 -6.46
N GLU A 157 7.21 -5.11 -7.73
CA GLU A 157 7.41 -6.36 -8.48
C GLU A 157 8.40 -7.26 -7.73
N ALA A 158 8.12 -8.56 -7.63
CA ALA A 158 8.98 -9.50 -6.91
C ALA A 158 10.29 -9.76 -7.67
N HIS A 159 11.40 -9.95 -6.98
CA HIS A 159 12.65 -10.40 -7.62
C HIS A 159 12.57 -11.88 -8.01
N SER A 160 11.90 -12.71 -7.20
CA SER A 160 11.72 -14.13 -7.43
C SER A 160 10.37 -14.58 -6.88
N LEU A 161 9.73 -15.53 -7.56
CA LEU A 161 8.49 -16.15 -7.08
C LEU A 161 8.75 -17.43 -6.27
N GLU A 162 10.00 -17.72 -5.94
CA GLU A 162 10.38 -18.90 -5.21
C GLU A 162 10.34 -18.68 -3.69
N ALA A 163 9.94 -19.71 -2.95
CA ALA A 163 9.84 -19.65 -1.49
C ALA A 163 11.16 -19.22 -0.82
N ARG A 164 12.31 -19.62 -1.38
CA ARG A 164 13.64 -19.22 -0.86
C ARG A 164 13.87 -17.70 -0.83
N TRP A 165 13.13 -16.94 -1.63
CA TRP A 165 13.17 -15.47 -1.62
C TRP A 165 11.96 -14.87 -0.89
N LEU A 166 10.76 -15.39 -1.13
CA LEU A 166 9.52 -14.88 -0.53
C LEU A 166 9.49 -15.06 1.00
N THR A 167 10.00 -16.18 1.53
CA THR A 167 10.00 -16.46 2.97
C THR A 167 10.84 -15.43 3.75
N PRO A 168 12.11 -15.15 3.39
CA PRO A 168 12.88 -14.08 4.03
C PRO A 168 12.22 -12.69 3.94
N ILE A 169 11.58 -12.36 2.81
CA ILE A 169 10.85 -11.09 2.64
C ILE A 169 9.71 -10.99 3.65
N LEU A 170 8.88 -12.04 3.78
CA LEU A 170 7.79 -12.09 4.75
C LEU A 170 8.30 -12.02 6.19
N GLN A 171 9.35 -12.77 6.51
CA GLN A 171 9.98 -12.77 7.83
C GLN A 171 10.52 -11.37 8.19
N ALA A 172 11.25 -10.74 7.27
CA ALA A 172 11.75 -9.38 7.44
C ALA A 172 10.59 -8.39 7.64
N PHE A 173 9.54 -8.48 6.82
CA PHE A 173 8.40 -7.59 6.92
C PHE A 173 7.72 -7.66 8.31
N VAL A 174 7.42 -8.87 8.80
CA VAL A 174 6.74 -9.03 10.10
C VAL A 174 7.63 -8.61 11.28
N LEU A 175 8.95 -8.76 11.17
CA LEU A 175 9.91 -8.26 12.17
C LEU A 175 9.94 -6.74 12.20
N LEU A 176 9.92 -6.08 11.04
CA LEU A 176 10.01 -4.63 10.94
C LEU A 176 8.66 -3.94 11.13
N TYR A 177 7.55 -4.67 11.10
CA TYR A 177 6.18 -4.14 11.15
C TYR A 177 5.97 -3.07 12.24
N GLU A 178 6.36 -3.34 13.50
CA GLU A 178 6.18 -2.39 14.60
C GLU A 178 6.99 -1.09 14.40
N ALA A 179 8.19 -1.18 13.82
CA ALA A 179 9.00 -0.02 13.47
C ALA A 179 8.42 0.75 12.29
N LEU A 180 7.91 0.05 11.27
CA LEU A 180 7.24 0.64 10.11
C LEU A 180 5.98 1.43 10.53
N VAL A 181 5.15 0.84 11.40
CA VAL A 181 3.97 1.49 11.97
C VAL A 181 4.34 2.76 12.72
N LYS A 182 5.37 2.69 13.57
CA LYS A 182 5.84 3.84 14.35
C LYS A 182 6.44 4.93 13.47
N ALA A 183 7.20 4.56 12.44
CA ALA A 183 7.84 5.49 11.52
C ALA A 183 6.86 6.20 10.60
N GLY A 184 5.76 5.54 10.20
CA GLY A 184 4.71 6.12 9.36
C GLY A 184 3.70 6.99 10.09
N ASN A 185 3.91 7.28 11.39
CA ASN A 185 2.93 7.93 12.28
C ASN A 185 1.50 7.40 12.04
N ILE A 186 1.39 6.08 11.87
CA ILE A 186 0.13 5.45 11.51
C ILE A 186 -0.79 5.60 12.71
N ASP A 187 -1.71 6.55 12.59
CA ASP A 187 -2.51 7.03 13.68
C ASP A 187 -3.25 5.88 14.37
N PHE A 188 -3.35 5.92 15.70
CA PHE A 188 -4.05 4.90 16.48
C PHE A 188 -5.52 4.77 16.03
N SER A 189 -6.08 5.83 15.43
CA SER A 189 -7.38 5.83 14.78
C SER A 189 -7.49 4.73 13.70
N ARG A 190 -6.43 4.41 12.96
CA ARG A 190 -6.43 3.31 11.97
C ARG A 190 -6.54 1.92 12.60
N GLN A 191 -5.97 1.72 13.80
CA GLN A 191 -6.14 0.46 14.55
C GLN A 191 -7.58 0.27 15.05
N LEU A 192 -8.35 1.36 15.14
CA LEU A 192 -9.77 1.36 15.50
C LEU A 192 -10.70 1.34 14.27
N THR A 193 -10.17 1.62 13.07
CA THR A 193 -10.90 1.46 11.81
C THR A 193 -10.72 0.06 11.21
N PRO A 194 -11.64 -0.45 10.39
CA PRO A 194 -11.54 -1.78 9.79
C PRO A 194 -10.40 -1.93 8.75
N PHE A 195 -9.60 -0.89 8.51
CA PHE A 195 -8.61 -0.83 7.44
C PHE A 195 -7.22 -1.28 7.90
N ILE A 196 -6.72 -2.33 7.27
CA ILE A 196 -5.37 -2.94 7.38
C ILE A 196 -5.14 -3.60 8.75
N LYS A 197 -5.58 -4.85 8.87
CA LYS A 197 -5.39 -5.65 10.09
C LYS A 197 -3.94 -6.17 10.17
N PRO A 198 -3.25 -6.05 11.33
CA PRO A 198 -1.94 -6.65 11.52
C PRO A 198 -1.98 -8.15 11.25
N PHE A 199 -0.81 -8.72 10.92
CA PHE A 199 -0.67 -10.17 10.88
C PHE A 199 -0.99 -10.79 12.25
N PRO A 200 -1.74 -11.91 12.31
CA PRO A 200 -2.01 -12.59 13.57
C PRO A 200 -0.70 -12.96 14.28
N GLY A 201 -0.63 -12.76 15.60
CA GLY A 201 0.58 -13.09 16.36
C GLY A 201 1.01 -14.56 16.22
N GLY A 202 0.05 -15.49 16.07
CA GLY A 202 0.32 -16.89 15.76
C GLY A 202 1.04 -17.08 14.43
N TYR A 203 0.60 -16.40 13.38
CA TYR A 203 1.25 -16.40 12.06
C TYR A 203 2.67 -15.84 12.14
N VAL A 204 2.83 -14.69 12.79
CA VAL A 204 4.15 -14.06 12.96
C VAL A 204 5.11 -15.02 13.65
N ARG A 205 4.69 -15.68 14.74
CA ARG A 205 5.57 -16.63 15.43
C ARG A 205 5.81 -17.91 14.62
N HIS A 206 4.85 -18.36 13.82
CA HIS A 206 4.98 -19.51 12.92
C HIS A 206 6.06 -19.27 11.87
N VAL A 207 5.95 -18.18 11.11
CA VAL A 207 6.90 -17.88 10.02
C VAL A 207 8.30 -17.53 10.52
N LEU A 208 8.44 -17.09 11.77
CA LEU A 208 9.74 -16.76 12.37
C LEU A 208 10.46 -17.97 13.00
N GLN A 209 9.84 -19.16 13.05
CA GLN A 209 10.50 -20.34 13.62
C GLN A 209 11.82 -20.64 12.88
N PRO A 210 12.92 -21.01 13.58
CA PRO A 210 14.23 -21.25 12.93
C PRO A 210 14.22 -22.32 11.83
N GLY A 211 13.34 -23.32 11.97
CA GLY A 211 13.17 -24.40 10.99
C GLY A 211 12.18 -24.10 9.87
N TYR A 212 11.56 -22.91 9.86
CA TYR A 212 10.55 -22.55 8.86
C TYR A 212 11.21 -22.22 7.52
N GLN A 213 11.30 -23.24 6.65
CA GLN A 213 11.84 -23.16 5.30
C GLN A 213 10.89 -23.89 4.34
N PRO A 214 9.67 -23.39 4.16
CA PRO A 214 8.63 -24.09 3.43
C PRO A 214 8.96 -24.17 1.94
N GLY A 215 8.40 -25.17 1.26
CA GLY A 215 8.20 -25.10 -0.18
C GLY A 215 7.16 -24.03 -0.54
N ILE A 216 7.07 -23.64 -1.82
CA ILE A 216 6.12 -22.59 -2.23
C ILE A 216 4.67 -22.93 -1.91
N GLY A 217 4.29 -24.20 -2.01
CA GLY A 217 2.95 -24.63 -1.65
C GLY A 217 2.63 -24.44 -0.17
N GLU A 218 3.50 -24.93 0.72
CA GLU A 218 3.35 -24.78 2.18
C GLU A 218 3.34 -23.31 2.60
N LEU A 219 4.17 -22.46 1.97
CA LEU A 219 4.16 -21.02 2.21
C LEU A 219 2.79 -20.38 1.89
N ILE A 220 2.17 -20.78 0.78
CA ILE A 220 0.85 -20.29 0.38
C ILE A 220 -0.23 -20.84 1.31
N ASP A 221 -0.20 -22.14 1.63
CA ASP A 221 -1.17 -22.79 2.51
C ASP A 221 -1.17 -22.14 3.91
N ASP A 222 0.03 -21.93 4.49
CA ASP A 222 0.19 -21.25 5.76
C ASP A 222 -0.27 -19.79 5.69
N TYR A 223 0.00 -19.08 4.60
CA TYR A 223 -0.52 -17.72 4.46
C TYR A 223 -2.05 -17.71 4.42
N LEU A 224 -2.68 -18.61 3.66
CA LEU A 224 -4.14 -18.69 3.52
C LEU A 224 -4.83 -19.13 4.80
N GLU A 225 -4.23 -20.05 5.57
CA GLU A 225 -4.76 -20.49 6.87
C GLU A 225 -4.88 -19.32 7.86
N TYR A 226 -3.83 -18.51 7.96
CA TYR A 226 -3.78 -17.41 8.94
C TYR A 226 -4.30 -16.08 8.38
N ASN A 227 -4.26 -15.88 7.08
CA ASN A 227 -4.57 -14.62 6.39
C ASN A 227 -5.51 -14.82 5.19
N PRO A 228 -6.74 -15.35 5.39
CA PRO A 228 -7.72 -15.51 4.31
C PRO A 228 -8.39 -14.16 3.95
N THR A 229 -7.59 -13.11 3.75
CA THR A 229 -8.06 -11.76 3.44
C THR A 229 -6.96 -10.93 2.81
N ARG A 230 -7.36 -10.04 1.89
CA ARG A 230 -6.48 -8.99 1.34
C ARG A 230 -6.15 -7.90 2.35
N ASN A 231 -6.91 -7.82 3.44
CA ASN A 231 -6.82 -6.74 4.43
C ASN A 231 -5.63 -6.93 5.37
N ARG A 232 -4.41 -6.80 4.82
CA ARG A 232 -3.12 -6.93 5.49
C ARG A 232 -2.16 -5.81 5.07
N PRO A 233 -1.21 -5.43 5.94
CA PRO A 233 -0.14 -4.45 5.63
C PRO A 233 0.71 -4.82 4.41
N LEU A 234 0.89 -6.13 4.20
CA LEU A 234 1.49 -6.73 3.03
C LEU A 234 0.51 -7.79 2.53
N ASP A 235 -0.18 -7.50 1.43
CA ASP A 235 -1.11 -8.43 0.79
C ASP A 235 -0.34 -9.31 -0.21
N MET A 236 -0.25 -10.60 0.10
CA MET A 236 0.43 -11.58 -0.76
C MET A 236 -0.52 -12.28 -1.73
N LEU A 237 -1.85 -12.11 -1.59
CA LEU A 237 -2.81 -12.88 -2.38
C LEU A 237 -2.63 -12.68 -3.89
N PRO A 238 -2.45 -11.44 -4.43
CA PRO A 238 -2.18 -11.24 -5.86
C PRO A 238 -0.96 -12.00 -6.36
N LEU A 239 0.13 -12.02 -5.59
CA LEU A 239 1.36 -12.74 -5.93
C LEU A 239 1.17 -14.25 -5.83
N PHE A 240 0.50 -14.74 -4.78
CA PHE A 240 0.25 -16.16 -4.64
C PHE A 240 -0.73 -16.70 -5.68
N THR A 241 -1.67 -15.89 -6.17
CA THR A 241 -2.52 -16.27 -7.30
C THR A 241 -1.73 -16.32 -8.61
N GLU A 242 -0.73 -15.45 -8.81
CA GLU A 242 0.20 -15.54 -9.95
C GLU A 242 1.01 -16.85 -9.92
N VAL A 243 1.33 -17.34 -8.73
CA VAL A 243 2.14 -18.56 -8.53
C VAL A 243 1.31 -19.85 -8.63
N ASP A 244 0.18 -19.90 -7.92
CA ASP A 244 -0.69 -21.06 -7.84
C ASP A 244 -2.15 -20.60 -7.67
N GLU A 245 -2.76 -20.19 -8.78
CA GLU A 245 -4.13 -19.71 -8.84
C GLU A 245 -5.12 -20.71 -8.23
N GLN A 246 -4.96 -22.01 -8.54
CA GLN A 246 -5.89 -23.05 -8.09
C GLN A 246 -5.93 -23.15 -6.57
N ARG A 247 -4.77 -23.07 -5.92
CA ARG A 247 -4.67 -23.10 -4.45
C ARG A 247 -5.34 -21.91 -3.80
N VAL A 248 -5.15 -20.69 -4.33
CA VAL A 248 -5.78 -19.49 -3.78
C VAL A 248 -7.28 -19.47 -4.02
N LEU A 249 -7.75 -19.90 -5.20
CA LEU A 249 -9.19 -19.99 -5.51
C LEU A 249 -9.92 -21.05 -4.68
N ALA A 250 -9.21 -22.04 -4.13
CA ALA A 250 -9.80 -23.04 -3.23
C ALA A 250 -9.96 -22.54 -1.78
N ALA A 251 -9.32 -21.44 -1.41
CA ALA A 251 -9.36 -20.88 -0.07
C ALA A 251 -10.52 -19.87 0.11
N PRO A 252 -11.06 -19.69 1.33
CA PRO A 252 -12.18 -18.80 1.58
C PRO A 252 -11.75 -17.33 1.62
N VAL A 253 -11.41 -16.77 0.45
CA VAL A 253 -10.93 -15.38 0.28
C VAL A 253 -11.85 -14.55 -0.63
N GLU A 254 -11.71 -13.22 -0.59
CA GLU A 254 -12.48 -12.29 -1.44
C GLU A 254 -11.97 -12.28 -2.89
N HIS A 255 -12.33 -13.31 -3.68
CA HIS A 255 -11.77 -13.56 -5.02
C HIS A 255 -11.92 -12.40 -6.02
N GLU A 256 -13.06 -11.68 -6.00
CA GLU A 256 -13.37 -10.61 -6.97
C GLU A 256 -12.35 -9.46 -6.99
N LEU A 257 -11.60 -9.31 -5.90
CA LEU A 257 -10.63 -8.23 -5.73
C LEU A 257 -9.18 -8.68 -5.92
N ILE A 258 -8.95 -9.98 -6.13
CA ILE A 258 -7.63 -10.54 -6.33
C ILE A 258 -7.34 -10.51 -7.83
N LYS A 259 -6.45 -9.60 -8.24
CA LYS A 259 -5.94 -9.53 -9.62
C LYS A 259 -4.51 -10.10 -9.63
N PRO A 260 -4.28 -11.28 -10.24
CA PRO A 260 -2.96 -11.93 -10.26
C PRO A 260 -1.90 -10.99 -10.83
N ARG A 261 -0.76 -10.90 -10.14
CA ARG A 261 0.42 -10.17 -10.60
C ARG A 261 1.64 -10.52 -9.76
N PRO A 262 2.86 -10.50 -10.32
CA PRO A 262 4.08 -10.82 -9.60
C PRO A 262 4.57 -9.65 -8.73
N ALA A 263 3.71 -9.08 -7.88
CA ALA A 263 4.03 -7.93 -7.06
C ALA A 263 3.62 -8.11 -5.59
N LEU A 264 4.46 -7.60 -4.70
CA LEU A 264 4.22 -7.49 -3.27
C LEU A 264 3.37 -6.24 -3.02
N HIS A 265 2.13 -6.41 -2.57
CA HIS A 265 1.23 -5.28 -2.32
C HIS A 265 1.50 -4.72 -0.92
N TYR A 266 2.37 -3.73 -0.82
CA TYR A 266 2.69 -3.05 0.42
C TYR A 266 1.71 -1.89 0.64
N ARG A 267 0.76 -2.08 1.56
CA ARG A 267 -0.41 -1.22 1.78
C ARG A 267 -0.33 -0.42 3.08
N LEU A 268 0.72 -0.62 3.87
CA LEU A 268 0.90 -0.01 5.18
C LEU A 268 1.05 1.52 5.17
N PRO A 269 1.78 2.15 4.23
CA PRO A 269 2.07 3.58 4.33
C PRO A 269 0.84 4.49 4.26
N ASN A 270 0.86 5.57 5.05
CA ASN A 270 -0.05 6.69 4.87
C ASN A 270 0.35 7.54 3.67
N CYS A 271 -0.62 8.22 3.08
CA CYS A 271 -0.38 9.32 2.15
C CYS A 271 -0.36 10.66 2.92
N GLU A 272 0.82 11.15 3.28
CA GLU A 272 1.02 12.46 3.95
C GLU A 272 1.29 13.56 2.90
N ILE A 273 0.52 13.58 1.80
CA ILE A 273 0.78 14.47 0.65
C ILE A 273 0.73 15.96 1.00
N ASP A 274 0.04 16.34 2.07
CA ASP A 274 -0.08 17.69 2.60
C ASP A 274 1.10 18.12 3.49
N ASP A 275 1.95 17.19 3.94
CA ASP A 275 3.18 17.51 4.69
C ASP A 275 4.29 18.00 3.73
N PRO A 276 4.75 19.25 3.84
CA PRO A 276 5.78 19.82 2.96
C PRO A 276 7.12 19.06 3.01
N ASP A 277 7.40 18.33 4.08
CA ASP A 277 8.62 17.55 4.25
C ASP A 277 8.47 16.07 3.84
N TRP A 278 7.25 15.65 3.45
CA TRP A 278 6.97 14.27 3.01
C TRP A 278 7.25 14.07 1.51
N THR A 279 7.83 12.91 1.20
CA THR A 279 8.11 12.46 -0.17
C THR A 279 7.87 10.95 -0.26
N LEU A 280 7.64 10.44 -1.47
CA LEU A 280 7.53 9.01 -1.75
C LEU A 280 8.80 8.22 -1.37
N ALA A 281 9.95 8.90 -1.25
CA ALA A 281 11.19 8.27 -0.81
C ALA A 281 11.09 7.71 0.61
N ARG A 282 10.31 8.33 1.51
CA ARG A 282 10.16 7.86 2.90
C ARG A 282 9.53 6.47 2.98
N PRO A 283 8.31 6.22 2.45
CA PRO A 283 7.70 4.90 2.49
C PRO A 283 8.43 3.87 1.61
N PHE A 284 9.02 4.29 0.48
CA PHE A 284 9.83 3.40 -0.34
C PHE A 284 11.11 2.96 0.38
N ASN A 285 11.81 3.88 1.06
CA ASN A 285 13.02 3.52 1.80
C ASN A 285 12.67 2.59 2.96
N ALA A 286 11.54 2.80 3.64
CA ALA A 286 11.05 1.87 4.64
C ALA A 286 10.83 0.44 4.08
N TRP A 287 10.33 0.32 2.83
CA TRP A 287 10.30 -0.96 2.12
C TRP A 287 11.71 -1.49 1.79
N ALA A 288 12.62 -0.63 1.35
CA ALA A 288 14.00 -1.04 1.05
C ALA A 288 14.66 -1.72 2.25
N GLU A 289 14.39 -1.26 3.48
CA GLU A 289 14.89 -1.90 4.69
C GLU A 289 14.40 -3.34 4.89
N VAL A 290 13.16 -3.63 4.47
CA VAL A 290 12.62 -5.01 4.46
C VAL A 290 13.47 -5.89 3.58
N GLU A 291 13.76 -5.44 2.36
CA GLU A 291 14.58 -6.22 1.43
C GLU A 291 16.03 -6.32 1.90
N HIS A 292 16.61 -5.25 2.46
CA HIS A 292 17.97 -5.28 3.01
C HIS A 292 18.09 -6.28 4.15
N LEU A 293 17.14 -6.31 5.09
CA LEU A 293 17.12 -7.32 6.15
C LEU A 293 16.90 -8.73 5.58
N ALA A 294 16.00 -8.91 4.62
CA ALA A 294 15.78 -10.20 3.97
C ALA A 294 17.02 -10.72 3.23
N SER A 295 17.87 -9.83 2.74
CA SER A 295 19.11 -10.17 2.03
C SER A 295 20.27 -10.56 2.94
N ASP A 296 20.19 -10.25 4.23
CA ASP A 296 21.21 -10.54 5.24
C ASP A 296 20.74 -11.71 6.12
N ALA A 297 21.13 -12.93 5.73
CA ALA A 297 20.66 -14.16 6.36
C ALA A 297 21.03 -14.27 7.84
N ASP A 298 22.23 -13.81 8.21
CA ASP A 298 22.72 -13.86 9.59
C ASP A 298 21.93 -12.86 10.45
N ARG A 299 21.79 -11.62 9.98
CA ARG A 299 21.03 -10.58 10.69
C ARG A 299 19.55 -10.93 10.79
N LEU A 300 18.96 -11.53 9.76
CA LEU A 300 17.58 -12.02 9.80
C LEU A 300 17.43 -13.17 10.81
N ALA A 301 18.38 -14.09 10.87
CA ALA A 301 18.37 -15.17 11.85
C ALA A 301 18.43 -14.66 13.29
N ASP A 302 19.34 -13.73 13.57
CA ASP A 302 19.46 -13.08 14.88
C ASP A 302 18.17 -12.36 15.27
N ALA A 303 17.59 -11.60 14.34
CA ALA A 303 16.33 -10.88 14.55
C ALA A 303 15.16 -11.81 14.87
N ARG A 304 15.05 -12.94 14.15
CA ARG A 304 14.02 -13.97 14.41
C ARG A 304 14.17 -14.57 15.80
N GLU A 305 15.38 -14.98 16.17
CA GLU A 305 15.63 -15.58 17.47
C GLU A 305 15.30 -14.59 18.59
N GLU A 306 15.75 -13.34 18.44
CA GLU A 306 15.48 -12.29 19.41
C GLU A 306 14.00 -12.00 19.57
N TYR A 307 13.27 -11.88 18.45
CA TYR A 307 11.82 -11.67 18.48
C TYR A 307 11.09 -12.83 19.18
N LEU A 308 11.49 -14.08 18.92
CA LEU A 308 10.87 -15.25 19.53
C LEU A 308 11.10 -15.37 21.04
N ARG A 309 12.17 -14.76 21.59
CA ARG A 309 12.37 -14.66 23.05
C ARG A 309 11.33 -13.75 23.73
N ARG A 310 10.61 -12.91 22.99
CA ARG A 310 9.51 -12.10 23.54
C ARG A 310 8.33 -13.00 23.95
N PRO A 311 7.68 -12.75 25.09
CA PRO A 311 6.44 -13.43 25.47
C PRO A 311 5.38 -13.29 24.37
N ALA A 312 4.61 -14.34 24.09
CA ALA A 312 3.59 -14.33 23.03
C ALA A 312 2.45 -13.30 23.25
N GLN A 313 2.29 -12.81 24.47
CA GLN A 313 1.28 -11.81 24.87
C GLN A 313 1.90 -10.42 25.11
N ALA A 314 3.09 -10.17 24.59
CA ALA A 314 3.79 -8.90 24.77
C ALA A 314 2.97 -7.73 24.16
N LEU A 315 2.44 -6.86 25.02
CA LEU A 315 1.74 -5.62 24.67
C LEU A 315 2.49 -4.42 25.26
N GLY A 316 2.27 -3.23 24.70
CA GLY A 316 2.80 -1.97 25.26
C GLY A 316 4.33 -1.85 25.17
N GLN A 317 5.02 -1.73 26.31
CA GLN A 317 6.46 -1.41 26.39
C GLN A 317 7.35 -2.36 25.56
N PHE A 318 7.00 -3.65 25.48
CA PHE A 318 7.76 -4.62 24.69
C PHE A 318 7.71 -4.34 23.19
N ALA A 319 6.63 -3.75 22.68
CA ALA A 319 6.53 -3.34 21.29
C ALA A 319 7.33 -2.05 21.03
N ASP A 320 7.29 -1.11 21.98
CA ASP A 320 8.10 0.12 21.90
C ASP A 320 9.60 -0.14 21.98
N ASP A 321 10.01 -1.12 22.77
CA ASP A 321 11.41 -1.54 22.91
C ASP A 321 11.88 -2.30 21.66
N TRP A 322 11.06 -3.19 21.10
CA TRP A 322 11.37 -3.84 19.83
C TRP A 322 11.49 -2.85 18.69
N ALA A 323 10.51 -1.96 18.52
CA ALA A 323 10.56 -0.91 17.50
C ALA A 323 11.75 0.03 17.68
N ARG A 324 12.22 0.28 18.92
CA ARG A 324 13.44 1.08 19.16
C ARG A 324 14.70 0.30 18.83
N ARG A 325 14.79 -0.93 19.31
CA ARG A 325 15.95 -1.80 19.10
C ARG A 325 16.17 -2.11 17.63
N ILE A 326 15.09 -2.42 16.92
CA ILE A 326 15.20 -2.69 15.49
C ILE A 326 15.52 -1.41 14.73
N ARG A 327 14.97 -0.24 15.15
CA ARG A 327 15.29 1.11 14.60
C ARG A 327 16.77 1.44 14.59
N ASP A 328 17.53 1.03 15.60
CA ASP A 328 18.97 1.26 15.65
C ASP A 328 19.73 0.51 14.52
N TRP A 329 19.06 -0.40 13.83
CA TRP A 329 19.61 -1.12 12.68
C TRP A 329 19.23 -0.49 11.33
N PHE A 330 18.47 0.61 11.33
CA PHE A 330 17.96 1.31 10.15
C PHE A 330 18.62 2.68 9.95
#